data_AF-A0A3S7KUF8-F1
#
_entry.id   AF-A0A3S7KUF8-F1
#
_cell.length_a   1.000
_cell.length_b   1.000
_cell.length_c   1.000
_cell.angle_alpha   90.00
_cell.angle_beta   90.00
_cell.angle_gamma   90.00
#
_symmetry.space_group_name_H-M   'P 1'
#
loop_
_entity.id
_entity.type
_entity.pdbx_description
1 polymer ?
#
loop_
_entity_poly.entity_id
_entity_poly.type
_entity_poly.pdbx_seq_one_letter_code
_entity_poly.pdbx_strand_id
1 'polypeptide(L)'
;MTAVTPSAAVATPSEIVQSPLPRLKITEIFTSLQGEADTAGWPTVFVRLTGCPLRCQYCDTAYAFHGGTWWDIDDIVAEVLAQGVRHVCVTGGEPLAQKRCLVLLEKLCDAGMDVSLETSGALDVSAVDPRVSRVVDIKTPGSAEAARNRLENLPLLTARDQIKFVICSREDYDWAKGMLAEHALVERCTVFFSPSKGEITARQLADWIVEDRLPVRFQMQLHKILWNDEPGR
;
A
#
# COMPACT_ATOMS: atom_id res chain seq x y z
N MET A 1 -64.17 -2.73 -28.30
CA MET A 1 -62.71 -2.95 -28.36
C MET A 1 -62.09 -2.19 -27.20
N THR A 2 -61.98 -2.85 -26.05
CA THR A 2 -61.41 -2.29 -24.82
C THR A 2 -59.89 -2.50 -24.83
N ALA A 3 -59.13 -1.41 -24.82
CA ALA A 3 -57.68 -1.44 -24.77
C ALA A 3 -57.22 -1.85 -23.35
N VAL A 4 -56.49 -2.96 -23.26
CA VAL A 4 -55.80 -3.40 -22.05
C VAL A 4 -54.44 -2.72 -22.01
N THR A 5 -54.20 -1.88 -21.02
CA THR A 5 -52.90 -1.27 -20.75
C THR A 5 -52.05 -2.26 -19.92
N PRO A 6 -50.78 -2.52 -20.27
CA PRO A 6 -49.95 -3.42 -19.47
C PRO A 6 -49.52 -2.72 -18.18
N SER A 7 -49.77 -3.38 -17.05
CA SER A 7 -49.27 -2.98 -15.75
C SER A 7 -47.74 -3.13 -15.73
N ALA A 8 -47.03 -2.03 -15.52
CA ALA A 8 -45.59 -2.04 -15.32
C ALA A 8 -45.29 -2.73 -13.99
N ALA A 9 -44.68 -3.92 -14.06
CA ALA A 9 -44.15 -4.61 -12.90
C ALA A 9 -43.07 -3.73 -12.26
N VAL A 10 -43.34 -3.25 -11.05
CA VAL A 10 -42.38 -2.54 -10.20
C VAL A 10 -41.29 -3.55 -9.86
N ALA A 11 -40.07 -3.31 -10.34
CA ALA A 11 -38.92 -4.10 -9.97
C ALA A 11 -38.68 -3.96 -8.47
N THR A 12 -38.85 -5.04 -7.72
CA THR A 12 -38.50 -5.12 -6.31
C THR A 12 -36.98 -4.93 -6.18
N PRO A 13 -36.49 -4.06 -5.28
CA PRO A 13 -35.06 -3.99 -5.00
C PRO A 13 -34.57 -5.39 -4.61
N SER A 14 -33.60 -5.91 -5.35
CA SER A 14 -32.89 -7.15 -4.99
C SER A 14 -32.46 -7.01 -3.54
N GLU A 15 -32.94 -7.89 -2.67
CA GLU A 15 -32.48 -7.96 -1.28
C GLU A 15 -30.95 -8.09 -1.33
N ILE A 16 -30.25 -7.06 -0.86
CA ILE A 16 -28.80 -7.11 -0.74
C ILE A 16 -28.54 -8.13 0.37
N VAL A 17 -28.30 -9.38 -0.02
CA VAL A 17 -27.79 -10.41 0.89
C VAL A 17 -26.41 -9.96 1.34
N GLN A 18 -26.37 -9.28 2.48
CA GLN A 18 -25.10 -8.99 3.13
C GLN A 18 -24.56 -10.32 3.63
N SER A 19 -23.46 -10.80 3.02
CA SER A 19 -22.72 -11.94 3.58
C SER A 19 -22.39 -11.59 5.04
N PRO A 20 -22.71 -12.48 6.00
CA PRO A 20 -22.39 -12.28 7.42
C PRO A 20 -20.87 -12.37 7.67
N LEU A 21 -20.09 -12.85 6.69
CA LEU A 21 -18.66 -13.01 6.79
C LEU A 21 -17.93 -11.67 6.56
N PRO A 22 -16.78 -11.46 7.22
CA PRO A 22 -15.97 -10.28 6.99
C PRO A 22 -15.42 -10.29 5.56
N ARG A 23 -15.74 -9.24 4.80
CA ARG A 23 -15.35 -9.09 3.38
C ARG A 23 -14.46 -7.89 3.11
N LEU A 24 -13.60 -8.00 2.11
CA LEU A 24 -12.79 -6.92 1.55
C LEU A 24 -13.06 -6.75 0.07
N LYS A 25 -12.91 -5.52 -0.42
CA LYS A 25 -12.98 -5.19 -1.84
C LYS A 25 -11.58 -5.27 -2.43
N ILE A 26 -11.38 -6.20 -3.35
CA ILE A 26 -10.09 -6.57 -3.92
C ILE A 26 -10.05 -6.16 -5.38
N THR A 27 -8.98 -5.48 -5.77
CA THR A 27 -8.68 -5.14 -7.16
C THR A 27 -8.00 -6.31 -7.86
N GLU A 28 -6.99 -6.90 -7.21
CA GLU A 28 -6.24 -8.04 -7.76
C GLU A 28 -5.49 -8.80 -6.66
N ILE A 29 -5.25 -10.09 -6.91
CA ILE A 29 -4.32 -10.93 -6.15
C ILE A 29 -3.42 -11.60 -7.18
N PHE A 30 -2.11 -11.47 -7.02
CA PHE A 30 -1.13 -12.02 -7.99
C PHE A 30 0.22 -12.25 -7.32
N THR A 31 1.07 -13.06 -7.94
CA THR A 31 2.44 -13.32 -7.47
C THR A 31 3.46 -12.63 -8.36
N SER A 32 4.38 -11.89 -7.74
CA SER A 32 5.46 -11.14 -8.39
C SER A 32 6.71 -11.12 -7.49
N LEU A 33 7.75 -10.35 -7.84
CA LEU A 33 8.81 -9.96 -6.92
C LEU A 33 8.41 -8.70 -6.16
N GLN A 34 8.62 -8.69 -4.84
CA GLN A 34 8.57 -7.45 -4.08
C GLN A 34 9.59 -6.46 -4.66
N GLY A 35 9.10 -5.30 -5.05
CA GLY A 35 9.92 -4.32 -5.76
C GLY A 35 10.64 -3.33 -4.84
N GLU A 36 10.25 -3.32 -3.56
CA GLU A 36 10.54 -2.24 -2.62
C GLU A 36 10.76 -2.77 -1.19
N ALA A 37 11.25 -1.89 -0.32
CA ALA A 37 11.53 -2.13 1.09
C ALA A 37 12.59 -3.24 1.31
N ASP A 38 12.77 -3.67 2.56
CA ASP A 38 13.74 -4.68 2.99
C ASP A 38 13.51 -6.05 2.33
N THR A 39 12.31 -6.30 1.84
CA THR A 39 11.91 -7.55 1.16
C THR A 39 12.06 -7.49 -0.36
N ALA A 40 12.66 -6.43 -0.92
CA ALA A 40 12.87 -6.31 -2.36
C ALA A 40 13.61 -7.54 -2.93
N GLY A 41 13.09 -8.11 -4.03
CA GLY A 41 13.64 -9.27 -4.72
C GLY A 41 13.03 -10.63 -4.32
N TRP A 42 12.20 -10.70 -3.28
CA TRP A 42 11.52 -11.94 -2.89
C TRP A 42 10.24 -12.20 -3.72
N PRO A 43 9.99 -13.45 -4.16
CA PRO A 43 8.66 -13.86 -4.63
C PRO A 43 7.61 -13.61 -3.55
N THR A 44 6.59 -12.83 -3.90
CA THR A 44 5.61 -12.27 -2.96
C THR A 44 4.23 -12.29 -3.60
N VAL A 45 3.22 -12.75 -2.85
CA VAL A 45 1.82 -12.55 -3.23
C VAL A 45 1.42 -11.13 -2.89
N PHE A 46 0.90 -10.39 -3.84
CA PHE A 46 0.31 -9.08 -3.63
C PHE A 46 -1.20 -9.22 -3.48
N VAL A 47 -1.74 -8.70 -2.38
CA VAL A 47 -3.19 -8.57 -2.18
C VAL A 47 -3.53 -7.09 -2.29
N ARG A 48 -4.05 -6.67 -3.45
CA ARG A 48 -4.35 -5.27 -3.74
C ARG A 48 -5.80 -4.95 -3.41
N LEU A 49 -6.02 -4.19 -2.34
CA LEU A 49 -7.33 -3.67 -1.94
C LEU A 49 -7.74 -2.48 -2.82
N THR A 50 -9.06 -2.33 -2.97
CA THR A 50 -9.66 -1.22 -3.72
C THR A 50 -9.96 -0.02 -2.82
N GLY A 51 -9.70 1.18 -3.33
CA GLY A 51 -10.09 2.47 -2.76
C GLY A 51 -8.97 3.16 -1.99
N CYS A 52 -8.74 4.45 -2.28
CA CYS A 52 -7.77 5.28 -1.58
C CYS A 52 -8.38 6.65 -1.27
N PRO A 53 -8.19 7.21 -0.06
CA PRO A 53 -8.64 8.56 0.28
C PRO A 53 -7.66 9.67 -0.13
N LEU A 54 -6.54 9.31 -0.78
CA LEU A 54 -5.52 10.24 -1.31
C LEU A 54 -5.56 10.26 -2.85
N ARG A 55 -5.06 11.34 -3.45
CA ARG A 55 -4.89 11.55 -4.89
C ARG A 55 -3.48 12.03 -5.19
N CYS A 56 -2.49 11.27 -4.73
CA CYS A 56 -1.08 11.60 -4.93
C CYS A 56 -0.78 11.85 -6.41
N GLN A 57 -0.07 12.94 -6.71
CA GLN A 57 0.25 13.34 -8.08
C GLN A 57 0.96 12.24 -8.89
N TYR A 58 1.84 11.48 -8.23
CA TYR A 58 2.66 10.42 -8.85
C TYR A 58 2.08 9.00 -8.68
N CYS A 59 0.78 8.86 -8.37
CA CYS A 59 0.18 7.55 -8.12
C CYS A 59 0.25 6.64 -9.36
N ASP A 60 0.97 5.52 -9.25
CA ASP A 60 1.09 4.48 -10.27
C ASP A 60 -0.07 3.47 -10.24
N THR A 61 -0.85 3.43 -9.16
CA THR A 61 -1.97 2.49 -8.97
C THR A 61 -3.34 3.16 -8.95
N ALA A 62 -3.53 4.25 -9.70
CA ALA A 62 -4.81 4.96 -9.77
C ALA A 62 -5.98 4.06 -10.21
N TYR A 63 -5.71 2.98 -10.97
CA TYR A 63 -6.72 1.99 -11.34
C TYR A 63 -7.35 1.28 -10.13
N ALA A 64 -6.67 1.23 -8.98
CA ALA A 64 -7.19 0.64 -7.76
C ALA A 64 -8.10 1.59 -6.95
N PHE A 65 -8.37 2.82 -7.40
CA PHE A 65 -9.27 3.74 -6.69
C PHE A 65 -10.74 3.33 -6.73
N HIS A 66 -11.15 2.60 -7.77
CA HIS A 66 -12.53 2.22 -8.04
C HIS A 66 -12.60 0.78 -8.59
N GLY A 67 -13.81 0.28 -8.86
CA GLY A 67 -14.00 -1.10 -9.33
C GLY A 67 -13.81 -2.11 -8.21
N GLY A 68 -13.12 -3.22 -8.51
CA GLY A 68 -12.86 -4.32 -7.57
C GLY A 68 -14.06 -5.18 -7.24
N THR A 69 -13.78 -6.36 -6.68
CA THR A 69 -14.77 -7.39 -6.34
C THR A 69 -14.75 -7.65 -4.84
N TRP A 70 -15.91 -7.92 -4.24
CA TRP A 70 -15.98 -8.31 -2.83
C TRP A 70 -15.62 -9.78 -2.67
N TRP A 71 -14.65 -10.05 -1.79
CA TRP A 71 -14.21 -11.40 -1.43
C TRP A 71 -14.38 -11.60 0.07
N ASP A 72 -14.74 -12.82 0.48
CA ASP A 72 -14.66 -13.25 1.88
C ASP A 72 -13.18 -13.36 2.28
N ILE A 73 -12.84 -12.92 3.50
CA ILE A 73 -11.43 -12.89 3.93
C ILE A 73 -10.81 -14.28 3.95
N ASP A 74 -11.56 -15.31 4.31
CA ASP A 74 -11.06 -16.69 4.31
C ASP A 74 -10.73 -17.18 2.89
N ASP A 75 -11.49 -16.75 1.88
CA ASP A 75 -11.18 -17.04 0.47
C ASP A 75 -9.91 -16.32 0.01
N ILE A 76 -9.70 -15.07 0.47
CA ILE A 76 -8.45 -14.33 0.18
C ILE A 76 -7.26 -15.07 0.78
N VAL A 77 -7.36 -15.54 2.02
CA VAL A 77 -6.27 -16.29 2.68
C VAL A 77 -5.99 -17.59 1.94
N ALA A 78 -7.04 -18.33 1.55
CA ALA A 78 -6.90 -19.56 0.78
C ALA A 78 -6.22 -19.31 -0.58
N GLU A 79 -6.61 -18.25 -1.29
CA GLU A 79 -6.00 -17.85 -2.57
C GLU A 79 -4.52 -17.50 -2.39
N VAL A 80 -4.18 -16.72 -1.36
CA VAL A 80 -2.77 -16.37 -1.06
C VAL A 80 -1.93 -17.62 -0.80
N LEU A 81 -2.44 -18.56 0.00
CA LEU A 81 -1.72 -19.81 0.31
C LEU A 81 -1.55 -20.70 -0.92
N ALA A 82 -2.52 -20.70 -1.85
CA ALA A 82 -2.45 -21.48 -3.08
C ALA A 82 -1.32 -21.03 -4.03
N GLN A 83 -0.83 -19.80 -3.89
CA GLN A 83 0.29 -19.26 -4.68
C GLN A 83 1.64 -19.90 -4.33
N GLY A 84 1.77 -20.54 -3.16
CA GLY A 84 2.94 -21.35 -2.81
C GLY A 84 4.22 -20.57 -2.52
N VAL A 85 4.14 -19.28 -2.19
CA VAL A 85 5.28 -18.45 -1.75
C VAL A 85 5.13 -18.02 -0.29
N ARG A 86 6.23 -17.66 0.36
CA ARG A 86 6.27 -17.33 1.79
C ARG A 86 5.85 -15.90 2.12
N HIS A 87 6.10 -14.96 1.21
CA HIS A 87 5.86 -13.54 1.45
C HIS A 87 4.50 -13.13 0.91
N VAL A 88 3.82 -12.26 1.66
CA VAL A 88 2.60 -11.58 1.20
C VAL A 88 2.67 -10.10 1.51
N CYS A 89 2.36 -9.27 0.53
CA CYS A 89 2.23 -7.83 0.66
C CYS A 89 0.77 -7.43 0.50
N VAL A 90 0.15 -6.97 1.59
CA VAL A 90 -1.18 -6.36 1.56
C VAL A 90 -1.01 -4.88 1.22
N THR A 91 -1.62 -4.43 0.14
CA THR A 91 -1.44 -3.10 -0.46
C THR A 91 -2.73 -2.65 -1.15
N GLY A 92 -2.67 -1.58 -1.93
CA GLY A 92 -3.69 -1.17 -2.91
C GLY A 92 -3.93 0.32 -2.91
N GLY A 93 -5.11 0.73 -3.38
CA GLY A 93 -5.61 1.94 -2.74
C GLY A 93 -5.56 1.71 -1.22
N GLU A 94 -5.26 2.74 -0.42
CA GLU A 94 -4.97 2.64 1.02
C GLU A 94 -5.65 1.46 1.76
N PRO A 95 -4.91 0.38 2.12
CA PRO A 95 -5.50 -0.83 2.68
C PRO A 95 -6.29 -0.57 3.96
N LEU A 96 -5.80 0.34 4.80
CA LEU A 96 -6.42 0.66 6.10
C LEU A 96 -7.71 1.47 5.94
N ALA A 97 -8.06 1.93 4.73
CA ALA A 97 -9.35 2.54 4.45
C ALA A 97 -10.49 1.50 4.56
N GLN A 98 -10.18 0.22 4.38
CA GLN A 98 -11.10 -0.88 4.66
C GLN A 98 -10.78 -1.47 6.04
N LYS A 99 -11.51 -1.05 7.09
CA LYS A 99 -11.23 -1.44 8.50
C LYS A 99 -11.02 -2.94 8.75
N ARG A 100 -11.67 -3.80 7.96
CA ARG A 100 -11.53 -5.27 8.05
C ARG A 100 -10.19 -5.80 7.51
N CYS A 101 -9.35 -4.94 6.92
CA CYS A 101 -7.99 -5.28 6.51
C CYS A 101 -7.16 -5.82 7.69
N LEU A 102 -7.41 -5.30 8.90
CA LEU A 102 -6.79 -5.78 10.13
C LEU A 102 -7.02 -7.29 10.36
N VAL A 103 -8.22 -7.78 10.04
CA VAL A 103 -8.58 -9.21 10.17
C VAL A 103 -7.84 -10.06 9.14
N LEU A 104 -7.66 -9.55 7.92
CA LEU A 104 -6.87 -10.24 6.88
C LEU A 104 -5.40 -10.35 7.30
N LEU A 105 -4.82 -9.26 7.81
CA LEU A 105 -3.43 -9.22 8.26
C LEU A 105 -3.16 -10.25 9.37
N GLU A 106 -4.02 -10.28 10.39
CA GLU A 106 -3.94 -11.25 11.49
C GLU A 106 -4.01 -12.70 10.97
N LYS A 107 -5.00 -13.01 10.11
CA LYS A 107 -5.16 -14.36 9.54
C LYS A 107 -4.00 -14.81 8.67
N LEU A 108 -3.40 -13.90 7.89
CA LEU A 108 -2.21 -14.21 7.11
C LEU A 108 -1.02 -14.53 8.01
N CYS A 109 -0.84 -13.78 9.10
CA CYS A 109 0.18 -14.09 10.11
C CYS A 109 -0.07 -15.43 10.80
N ASP A 110 -1.33 -15.75 11.14
CA ASP A 110 -1.70 -17.04 11.75
C ASP A 110 -1.46 -18.22 10.80
N ALA A 111 -1.60 -18.00 9.49
CA ALA A 111 -1.25 -18.97 8.45
C ALA A 111 0.27 -19.13 8.25
N GLY A 112 1.10 -18.42 9.01
CA GLY A 112 2.57 -18.53 8.97
C GLY A 112 3.24 -17.77 7.82
N MET A 113 2.53 -16.84 7.19
CA MET A 113 3.08 -15.99 6.12
C MET A 113 3.98 -14.89 6.69
N ASP A 114 4.99 -14.48 5.93
CA ASP A 114 5.74 -13.26 6.21
C ASP A 114 4.97 -12.07 5.60
N VAL A 115 4.21 -11.36 6.45
CA VAL A 115 3.27 -10.32 6.02
C VAL A 115 3.89 -8.93 6.06
N SER A 116 3.83 -8.21 4.94
CA SER A 116 4.06 -6.76 4.87
C SER A 116 2.78 -6.00 4.55
N LEU A 117 2.65 -4.79 5.11
CA LEU A 117 1.59 -3.84 4.81
C LEU A 117 2.19 -2.58 4.20
N GLU A 118 1.87 -2.27 2.94
CA GLU A 118 2.21 -0.98 2.33
C GLU A 118 1.04 0.01 2.56
N THR A 119 1.28 1.08 3.32
CA THR A 119 0.26 2.09 3.68
C THR A 119 0.81 3.51 3.50
N SER A 120 -0.07 4.47 3.22
CA SER A 120 0.28 5.89 3.02
C SER A 120 0.64 6.63 4.32
N GLY A 121 0.45 6.01 5.49
CA GLY A 121 0.63 6.69 6.77
C GLY A 121 -0.44 7.75 7.09
N ALA A 122 -1.48 7.89 6.27
CA ALA A 122 -2.58 8.81 6.51
C ALA A 122 -3.68 8.26 7.44
N LEU A 123 -3.66 6.95 7.70
CA LEU A 123 -4.62 6.26 8.58
C LEU A 123 -3.91 5.63 9.79
N ASP A 124 -4.68 5.26 10.81
CA ASP A 124 -4.18 4.68 12.06
C ASP A 124 -3.47 3.34 11.85
N VAL A 125 -2.23 3.22 12.35
CA VAL A 125 -1.48 1.95 12.31
C VAL A 125 -1.44 1.22 13.66
N SER A 126 -2.09 1.73 14.69
CA SER A 126 -2.02 1.19 16.07
C SER A 126 -2.63 -0.20 16.22
N ALA A 127 -3.66 -0.52 15.43
CA ALA A 127 -4.37 -1.79 15.48
C ALA A 127 -3.80 -2.85 14.52
N VAL A 128 -2.72 -2.54 13.79
CA VAL A 128 -2.03 -3.51 12.94
C VAL A 128 -1.32 -4.53 13.81
N ASP A 129 -1.50 -5.82 13.48
CA ASP A 129 -0.84 -6.92 14.19
C ASP A 129 0.69 -6.70 14.25
N PRO A 130 1.33 -6.78 15.42
CA PRO A 130 2.77 -6.51 15.58
C PRO A 130 3.68 -7.47 14.81
N ARG A 131 3.16 -8.60 14.30
CA ARG A 131 3.90 -9.53 13.42
C ARG A 131 4.06 -8.97 12.00
N VAL A 132 3.20 -8.06 11.58
CA VAL A 132 3.24 -7.44 10.25
C VAL A 132 4.38 -6.42 10.18
N SER A 133 5.15 -6.44 9.08
CA SER A 133 6.07 -5.36 8.73
C SER A 133 5.31 -4.23 8.07
N ARG A 134 5.13 -3.09 8.76
CA ARG A 134 4.49 -1.91 8.15
C ARG A 134 5.52 -1.14 7.33
N VAL A 135 5.24 -0.92 6.06
CA VAL A 135 5.95 0.00 5.18
C VAL A 135 5.10 1.25 5.06
N VAL A 136 5.49 2.31 5.77
CA VAL A 136 4.75 3.58 5.81
C VAL A 136 5.37 4.56 4.84
N ASP A 137 4.65 4.87 3.76
CA ASP A 137 5.06 5.83 2.75
C ASP A 137 4.64 7.25 3.16
N ILE A 138 5.53 7.96 3.85
CA ILE A 138 5.30 9.33 4.28
C ILE A 138 5.32 10.24 3.05
N LYS A 139 4.19 10.86 2.80
CA LYS A 139 3.95 11.64 1.60
C LYS A 139 4.73 12.95 1.64
N THR A 140 5.67 13.12 0.71
CA THR A 140 6.41 14.37 0.52
C THR A 140 5.52 15.47 -0.07
N PRO A 141 5.92 16.76 0.01
CA PRO A 141 5.20 17.85 -0.63
C PRO A 141 4.86 17.61 -2.12
N GLY A 142 5.77 17.01 -2.89
CA GLY A 142 5.58 16.64 -4.29
C GLY A 142 4.46 15.63 -4.56
N SER A 143 3.92 14.97 -3.52
CA SER A 143 2.72 14.15 -3.63
C SER A 143 1.42 14.96 -3.73
N ALA A 144 1.44 16.24 -3.33
CA ALA A 144 0.28 17.08 -3.03
C ALA A 144 -0.62 16.57 -1.88
N GLU A 145 -0.17 15.57 -1.10
CA GLU A 145 -0.92 14.95 -0.01
C GLU A 145 -0.15 14.95 1.32
N ALA A 146 0.95 15.70 1.44
CA ALA A 146 1.79 15.73 2.65
C ALA A 146 1.02 16.13 3.93
N ALA A 147 0.00 16.99 3.79
CA ALA A 147 -0.87 17.40 4.89
C ALA A 147 -1.75 16.26 5.44
N ARG A 148 -1.82 15.12 4.74
CA ARG A 148 -2.56 13.92 5.18
C ARG A 148 -1.74 12.99 6.05
N ASN A 149 -0.42 13.18 6.13
CA ASN A 149 0.44 12.36 6.96
C ASN A 149 -0.02 12.44 8.42
N ARG A 150 -0.26 11.28 9.04
CA ARG A 150 -0.62 11.19 10.45
C ARG A 150 0.63 10.92 11.28
N LEU A 151 1.27 11.98 11.78
CA LEU A 151 2.55 11.89 12.50
C LEU A 151 2.44 11.15 13.84
N GLU A 152 1.22 11.01 14.37
CA GLU A 152 0.92 10.19 15.55
C GLU A 152 1.21 8.69 15.32
N ASN A 153 1.37 8.27 14.06
CA ASN A 153 1.82 6.91 13.74
C ASN A 153 3.30 6.68 14.03
N LEU A 154 4.15 7.71 13.99
CA LEU A 154 5.62 7.55 14.06
C LEU A 154 6.10 6.90 15.37
N PRO A 155 5.56 7.24 16.56
CA PRO A 155 5.95 6.58 17.80
C PRO A 155 5.51 5.13 17.91
N LEU A 156 4.60 4.66 17.04
CA LEU A 156 4.07 3.30 17.03
C LEU A 156 4.93 2.34 16.19
N LEU A 157 5.87 2.87 15.41
CA LEU A 157 6.76 2.09 14.57
C LEU A 157 7.89 1.47 15.38
N THR A 158 8.30 0.28 14.96
CA THR A 158 9.31 -0.56 15.57
C THR A 158 10.42 -0.87 14.58
N ALA A 159 11.49 -1.52 15.03
CA ALA A 159 12.60 -1.95 14.16
C ALA A 159 12.20 -2.95 13.06
N ARG A 160 11.00 -3.54 13.13
CA ARG A 160 10.43 -4.40 12.07
C ARG A 160 9.77 -3.57 10.96
N ASP A 161 9.34 -2.37 11.28
CA ASP A 161 8.66 -1.48 10.35
C ASP A 161 9.67 -0.70 9.51
N GLN A 162 9.17 0.03 8.53
CA GLN A 162 9.97 0.75 7.56
C GLN A 162 9.25 2.03 7.18
N ILE A 163 10.02 3.10 6.98
CA ILE A 163 9.50 4.35 6.42
C ILE A 163 10.05 4.49 5.01
N LYS A 164 9.19 4.92 4.09
CA LYS A 164 9.57 5.23 2.71
C LYS A 164 9.19 6.67 2.40
N PHE A 165 10.06 7.36 1.69
CA PHE A 165 9.79 8.64 1.05
C PHE A 165 10.00 8.50 -0.46
N VAL A 166 8.96 8.82 -1.24
CA VAL A 166 9.09 9.00 -2.68
C VAL A 166 9.51 10.44 -2.96
N ILE A 167 10.69 10.63 -3.53
CA ILE A 167 11.33 11.92 -3.76
C ILE A 167 11.06 12.39 -5.19
N CYS A 168 10.30 13.48 -5.36
CA CYS A 168 10.01 14.06 -6.67
C CYS A 168 10.96 15.19 -7.06
N SER A 169 11.67 15.79 -6.12
CA SER A 169 12.53 16.94 -6.38
C SER A 169 13.59 17.12 -5.29
N ARG A 170 14.44 18.14 -5.43
CA ARG A 170 15.41 18.50 -4.38
C ARG A 170 14.71 19.03 -3.13
N GLU A 171 13.61 19.75 -3.30
CA GLU A 171 12.78 20.27 -2.20
C GLU A 171 12.17 19.12 -1.38
N ASP A 172 11.68 18.07 -2.05
CA ASP A 172 11.19 16.86 -1.37
C ASP A 172 12.31 16.16 -0.58
N TYR A 173 13.52 16.09 -1.15
CA TYR A 173 14.69 15.50 -0.50
C TYR A 173 15.08 16.28 0.76
N ASP A 174 15.19 17.61 0.67
CA ASP A 174 15.56 18.46 1.80
C ASP A 174 14.46 18.47 2.87
N TRP A 175 13.18 18.42 2.46
CA TRP A 175 12.05 18.25 3.38
C TRP A 175 12.09 16.90 4.11
N ALA A 176 12.32 15.80 3.39
CA ALA A 176 12.42 14.47 3.98
C ALA A 176 13.61 14.37 4.97
N LYS A 177 14.75 15.01 4.66
CA LYS A 177 15.86 15.16 5.62
C LYS A 177 15.45 15.88 6.89
N GLY A 178 14.66 16.95 6.78
CA GLY A 178 14.07 17.64 7.93
C GLY A 178 13.24 16.69 8.80
N MET A 179 12.34 15.91 8.19
CA MET A 179 11.52 14.91 8.89
C MET A 179 12.35 13.84 9.62
N LEU A 180 13.43 13.36 8.99
CA LEU A 180 14.35 12.40 9.62
C LEU A 180 14.92 12.95 10.92
N ALA A 181 15.41 14.20 10.89
CA ALA A 181 16.05 14.84 12.03
C ALA A 181 15.04 15.21 13.12
N GLU A 182 13.90 15.81 12.74
CA GLU A 182 12.88 16.27 13.67
C GLU A 182 12.27 15.13 14.49
N HIS A 183 12.08 13.95 13.87
CA HIS A 183 11.41 12.81 14.51
C HIS A 183 12.33 11.64 14.86
N ALA A 184 13.64 11.81 14.66
CA ALA A 184 14.67 10.78 14.87
C ALA A 184 14.30 9.45 14.18
N LEU A 185 13.84 9.52 12.92
CA LEU A 185 13.23 8.36 12.24
C LEU A 185 14.18 7.17 12.08
N VAL A 186 15.47 7.45 11.83
CA VAL A 186 16.51 6.41 11.64
C VAL A 186 16.86 5.66 12.92
N GLU A 187 16.52 6.20 14.09
CA GLU A 187 16.69 5.51 15.37
C GLU A 187 15.54 4.52 15.64
N ARG A 188 14.44 4.63 14.90
CA ARG A 188 13.23 3.81 15.08
C ARG A 188 13.20 2.61 14.15
N CYS A 189 13.49 2.84 12.87
CA CYS A 189 13.36 1.84 11.83
C CYS A 189 14.20 2.18 10.59
N THR A 190 14.28 1.23 9.66
CA THR A 190 14.89 1.50 8.34
C THR A 190 14.11 2.61 7.63
N VAL A 191 14.83 3.57 7.04
CA VAL A 191 14.22 4.60 6.20
C VAL A 191 14.75 4.50 4.78
N PHE A 192 13.82 4.50 3.82
CA PHE A 192 14.09 4.39 2.39
C PHE A 192 13.77 5.68 1.66
N PHE A 193 14.69 6.10 0.80
CA PHE A 193 14.46 7.18 -0.15
C PHE A 193 14.40 6.55 -1.55
N SER A 194 13.26 6.73 -2.22
CA SER A 194 13.00 6.21 -3.57
C SER A 194 12.80 7.37 -4.55
N PRO A 195 13.42 7.36 -5.73
CA PRO A 195 13.18 8.40 -6.73
C PRO A 195 11.80 8.21 -7.36
N SER A 196 11.04 9.28 -7.53
CA SER A 196 9.82 9.25 -8.33
C SER A 196 10.16 9.06 -9.82
N LYS A 197 9.52 8.09 -10.47
CA LYS A 197 9.77 7.78 -11.89
C LYS A 197 9.38 8.96 -12.78
N GLY A 198 10.36 9.47 -13.52
CA GLY A 198 10.16 10.55 -14.50
C GLY A 198 10.39 11.96 -13.94
N GLU A 199 10.35 12.14 -12.62
CA GLU A 199 10.57 13.45 -11.97
C GLU A 199 12.05 13.69 -11.67
N ILE A 200 12.74 12.69 -11.12
CA ILE A 200 14.19 12.70 -10.92
C ILE A 200 14.82 11.38 -11.35
N THR A 201 16.09 11.43 -11.71
CA THR A 201 16.87 10.23 -12.01
C THR A 201 17.34 9.55 -10.73
N ALA A 202 17.50 8.22 -10.79
CA ALA A 202 18.14 7.42 -9.74
C ALA A 202 19.50 7.97 -9.32
N ARG A 203 20.28 8.44 -10.30
CA ARG A 203 21.60 9.02 -10.08
C ARG A 203 21.54 10.31 -9.25
N GLN A 204 20.61 11.21 -9.55
CA GLN A 204 20.47 12.45 -8.79
C GLN A 204 20.21 12.17 -7.31
N LEU A 205 19.25 11.29 -7.00
CA LEU A 205 18.96 10.94 -5.61
C LEU A 205 20.15 10.25 -4.93
N ALA A 206 20.82 9.32 -5.62
CA ALA A 206 22.01 8.65 -5.08
C ALA A 206 23.14 9.64 -4.79
N ASP A 207 23.42 10.56 -5.72
CA ASP A 207 24.46 11.59 -5.57
C ASP A 207 24.15 12.49 -4.35
N TRP A 208 22.89 12.89 -4.14
CA TRP A 208 22.47 13.68 -2.96
C TRP A 208 22.67 12.92 -1.64
N ILE A 209 22.23 11.66 -1.57
CA ILE A 209 22.37 10.82 -0.37
C ILE A 209 23.86 10.64 -0.02
N VAL A 210 24.71 10.40 -1.03
CA VAL A 210 26.15 10.21 -0.84
C VAL A 210 26.83 11.52 -0.41
N GLU A 211 26.50 12.64 -1.04
CA GLU A 211 27.04 13.97 -0.70
C GLU A 211 26.78 14.31 0.78
N ASP A 212 25.55 14.09 1.24
CA ASP A 212 25.14 14.37 2.61
C ASP A 212 25.55 13.29 3.62
N ARG A 213 26.00 12.11 3.14
CA ARG A 213 26.21 10.90 3.97
C ARG A 213 24.96 10.57 4.79
N LEU A 214 23.79 10.73 4.16
CA LEU A 214 22.52 10.60 4.84
C LEU A 214 22.29 9.13 5.26
N PRO A 215 21.94 8.83 6.53
CA PRO A 215 21.82 7.46 7.04
C PRO A 215 20.48 6.81 6.62
N VAL A 216 20.21 6.78 5.33
CA VAL A 216 19.02 6.17 4.71
C VAL A 216 19.43 5.14 3.68
N ARG A 217 18.51 4.25 3.31
CA ARG A 217 18.71 3.31 2.21
C ARG A 217 18.14 3.90 0.93
N PHE A 218 18.98 4.00 -0.09
CA PHE A 218 18.51 4.23 -1.44
C PHE A 218 17.73 3.02 -1.94
N GLN A 219 16.60 3.25 -2.60
CA GLN A 219 15.75 2.21 -3.16
C GLN A 219 15.34 2.56 -4.59
N MET A 220 15.43 1.58 -5.49
CA MET A 220 14.72 1.62 -6.77
C MET A 220 13.41 0.84 -6.66
N GLN A 221 12.39 1.27 -7.40
CA GLN A 221 11.18 0.50 -7.59
C GLN A 221 11.44 -0.59 -8.65
N LEU A 222 11.89 -1.77 -8.22
CA LEU A 222 12.39 -2.82 -9.11
C LEU A 222 11.37 -3.26 -10.17
N HIS A 223 10.08 -3.32 -9.79
CA HIS A 223 9.00 -3.70 -10.70
C HIS A 223 8.89 -2.74 -11.92
N LYS A 224 9.21 -1.46 -11.74
CA LYS A 224 9.20 -0.46 -12.83
C LYS A 224 10.32 -0.68 -13.83
N ILE A 225 11.43 -1.26 -13.39
CA ILE A 225 12.59 -1.58 -14.23
C ILE A 225 12.34 -2.88 -14.99
N LEU A 226 11.76 -3.88 -14.32
CA LEU A 226 11.56 -5.21 -14.90
C LEU A 226 10.34 -5.29 -15.82
N TRP A 227 9.22 -4.66 -15.45
CA TRP A 227 7.93 -4.79 -16.13
C TRP A 227 7.27 -3.47 -16.50
N ASN A 228 7.95 -2.33 -16.29
CA ASN A 228 7.48 -1.01 -16.70
C ASN A 228 6.03 -0.68 -16.27
N ASP A 229 5.69 -0.95 -15.01
CA ASP A 229 4.36 -0.71 -14.42
C ASP A 229 3.23 -1.57 -15.02
N GLU A 230 3.54 -2.70 -15.66
CA GLU A 230 2.52 -3.67 -16.08
C GLU A 230 1.70 -4.16 -14.87
N PRO A 231 0.36 -4.00 -14.87
CA PRO A 231 -0.47 -4.52 -13.77
C PRO A 231 -0.37 -6.03 -13.62
N GLY A 232 -0.39 -6.52 -12.38
CA GLY A 232 -0.27 -7.94 -12.08
C GLY A 232 1.12 -8.55 -12.34
N ARG A 233 2.18 -7.72 -12.43
CA ARG A 233 3.56 -8.15 -12.67
C ARG A 233 4.55 -7.66 -11.64
#